data_AF-A0A510L5C2-F1
#
_entry.id   AF-A0A510L5C2-F1
#
_cell.length_a   1.000
_cell.length_b   1.000
_cell.length_c   1.000
_cell.angle_alpha   90.00
_cell.angle_beta   90.00
_cell.angle_gamma   90.00
#
_symmetry.space_group_name_H-M   'P 1'
#
loop_
_entity.id
_entity.type
_entity.pdbx_description
1 polymer ?
#
loop_
_entity_poly.entity_id
_entity_poly.type
_entity_poly.pdbx_seq_one_letter_code
_entity_poly.pdbx_strand_id
1 'polypeptide(L)' 'MKKIFVILTLVFVSVNTFSETLHFKNCKEARAKGYKNIKKGEPGYAKHLDRDKDGIACESK' A
#
# COMPACT_ATOMS: atom_id res chain seq x y z
N MET A 1 -37.60 -10.40 -12.93
CA MET A 1 -37.11 -10.86 -11.61
C MET A 1 -35.71 -11.51 -11.68
N LYS A 2 -34.78 -10.99 -12.49
CA LYS A 2 -33.43 -11.57 -12.67
C LYS A 2 -32.30 -10.53 -12.55
N LYS A 3 -32.64 -9.27 -12.24
CA LYS A 3 -31.70 -8.15 -12.10
C LYS A 3 -31.18 -7.97 -10.66
N ILE A 4 -31.84 -8.58 -9.67
CA ILE A 4 -31.49 -8.47 -8.25
C ILE A 4 -30.35 -9.43 -7.85
N PHE A 5 -30.19 -10.57 -8.53
CA PHE A 5 -29.15 -11.55 -8.21
C PHE A 5 -27.74 -11.15 -8.67
N VAL A 6 -27.60 -10.28 -9.68
CA VAL A 6 -26.27 -9.84 -10.17
C VAL A 6 -25.70 -8.72 -9.31
N ILE A 7 -26.56 -7.93 -8.65
CA ILE A 7 -26.12 -6.83 -7.79
C ILE A 7 -25.57 -7.38 -6.47
N LEU A 8 -26.12 -8.48 -5.94
CA LEU A 8 -25.67 -9.09 -4.67
C LEU A 8 -24.28 -9.75 -4.76
N THR A 9 -23.86 -10.22 -5.93
CA THR A 9 -22.53 -10.84 -6.13
C THR A 9 -21.43 -9.85 -6.53
N LEU A 10 -21.78 -8.63 -6.97
CA LEU A 10 -20.82 -7.60 -7.36
C LEU A 10 -20.25 -6.79 -6.17
N VAL A 11 -20.93 -6.77 -5.02
CA VAL A 11 -20.48 -5.97 -3.85
C VAL A 11 -19.51 -6.71 -2.94
N PHE A 12 -19.45 -8.05 -3.01
CA PHE A 12 -18.64 -8.88 -2.10
C PHE A 12 -17.16 -9.04 -2.52
N VAL A 13 -16.80 -8.75 -3.77
CA VAL A 13 -15.46 -9.05 -4.30
C VAL A 13 -14.48 -7.86 -4.17
N SER A 14 -14.96 -6.65 -3.90
CA SER A 14 -14.13 -5.43 -3.98
C SER A 14 -13.30 -5.07 -2.73
N VAL A 15 -13.38 -5.80 -1.62
CA VAL A 15 -12.78 -5.35 -0.34
C VAL A 15 -11.53 -6.12 0.13
N ASN A 16 -11.13 -7.21 -0.52
CA ASN A 16 -10.18 -8.15 0.10
C ASN A 16 -8.78 -8.28 -0.50
N THR A 17 -8.39 -7.56 -1.56
CA THR A 17 -7.00 -7.64 -2.04
C THR A 17 -6.68 -6.44 -2.89
N PHE A 18 -5.85 -5.54 -2.33
CA PHE A 18 -4.76 -4.94 -3.10
C PHE A 18 -3.69 -4.36 -2.17
N SER A 19 -3.24 -5.12 -1.17
CA SER A 19 -1.85 -4.93 -0.71
C SER A 19 -0.98 -5.70 -1.70
N GLU A 20 -0.88 -5.19 -2.93
CA GLU A 20 0.26 -5.54 -3.77
C GLU A 20 1.49 -5.27 -2.90
N THR A 21 2.34 -6.28 -2.75
CA THR A 21 3.56 -6.21 -1.94
C THR A 21 4.53 -5.24 -2.61
N LEU A 22 4.26 -3.94 -2.48
CA LEU A 22 5.13 -2.87 -2.93
C LEU A 22 6.43 -3.00 -2.16
N HIS A 23 7.47 -3.39 -2.88
CA HIS A 23 8.79 -3.64 -2.31
C HIS A 23 9.78 -2.68 -2.97
N PHE A 24 10.49 -1.90 -2.15
CA PHE A 24 11.54 -1.00 -2.62
C PHE A 24 12.89 -1.45 -2.06
N LYS A 25 13.91 -1.46 -2.91
CA LYS A 25 15.28 -1.77 -2.46
C LYS A 25 15.82 -0.69 -1.52
N ASN A 26 15.44 0.56 -1.75
CA ASN A 26 15.87 1.72 -0.98
C ASN A 26 14.93 2.92 -1.17
N CYS A 27 15.10 3.96 -0.35
CA CYS A 27 14.29 5.16 -0.44
C CYS A 27 14.51 6.01 -1.70
N LYS A 28 15.63 5.82 -2.42
CA LYS A 28 15.83 6.49 -3.72
C LYS A 28 14.85 5.92 -4.74
N GLU A 29 14.71 4.59 -4.79
CA GLU A 29 13.75 3.91 -5.65
C GLU A 29 12.30 4.26 -5.26
N ALA A 30 11.99 4.23 -3.97
CA ALA A 30 10.66 4.60 -3.47
C ALA A 30 10.27 6.03 -3.91
N ARG A 31 11.16 7.00 -3.68
CA ARG A 31 10.92 8.40 -4.07
C ARG A 31 10.85 8.61 -5.58
N ALA A 32 11.65 7.87 -6.37
CA ALA A 32 11.57 7.91 -7.82
C ALA A 32 10.19 7.44 -8.35
N LYS A 33 9.55 6.53 -7.62
CA LYS A 33 8.18 6.07 -7.87
C LYS A 33 7.11 6.94 -7.18
N GLY A 34 7.50 8.05 -6.53
CA GLY A 34 6.59 8.97 -5.86
C GLY A 34 6.23 8.60 -4.41
N TYR A 35 6.79 7.53 -3.87
CA TYR A 35 6.56 7.10 -2.48
C TYR A 35 7.49 7.85 -1.52
N LYS A 36 6.90 8.63 -0.62
CA LYS A 36 7.57 9.38 0.45
C LYS A 36 6.70 9.40 1.71
N ASN A 37 7.31 9.49 2.87
CA ASN A 37 6.61 9.52 4.16
C ASN A 37 5.66 8.32 4.35
N ILE A 38 6.14 7.11 4.03
CA ILE A 38 5.33 5.89 4.01
C ILE A 38 5.12 5.41 5.44
N LYS A 39 3.88 5.39 5.93
CA LYS A 39 3.59 5.02 7.32
C LYS A 39 3.59 3.50 7.50
N LYS A 40 3.91 3.05 8.71
CA LYS A 40 3.78 1.64 9.09
C LYS A 40 2.34 1.15 8.85
N GLY A 41 2.22 0.10 8.05
CA GLY A 41 0.93 -0.49 7.63
C GLY A 41 0.47 -0.03 6.25
N GLU A 42 1.08 1.01 5.67
CA GLU A 42 0.84 1.38 4.28
C GLU A 42 1.61 0.46 3.31
N PRO A 43 1.05 0.18 2.12
CA PRO A 43 1.76 -0.50 1.07
C PRO A 43 3.08 0.21 0.75
N GLY A 44 4.18 -0.54 0.70
CA GLY A 44 5.52 0.04 0.49
C GLY A 44 6.31 0.31 1.75
N TYR A 45 5.70 0.23 2.95
CA TYR A 45 6.46 0.31 4.18
C TYR A 45 7.31 -0.94 4.35
N ALA A 46 8.59 -0.74 4.62
CA ALA A 46 9.47 -1.82 5.03
C ALA A 46 10.44 -1.30 6.09
N LYS A 47 10.71 -2.13 7.11
CA LYS A 47 11.56 -1.77 8.25
C LYS A 47 12.98 -1.36 7.84
N HIS A 48 13.48 -1.81 6.68
CA HIS A 48 14.81 -1.41 6.17
C HIS A 48 14.80 -0.03 5.50
N LEU A 49 13.64 0.51 5.19
CA LEU A 49 13.46 1.85 4.60
C LEU A 49 13.27 2.94 5.67
N ASP A 50 12.93 2.52 6.89
CA ASP A 50 12.73 3.33 8.09
C ASP A 50 14.00 3.29 8.95
N ARG A 51 14.93 4.22 8.70
CA ARG A 51 16.30 4.17 9.24
C ARG A 51 16.35 4.50 10.73
N ASP A 52 15.52 5.44 11.17
CA ASP A 52 15.37 5.91 12.55
C ASP A 52 14.30 5.12 13.34
N LYS A 53 13.48 4.31 12.66
CA LYS A 53 12.48 3.41 13.26
C LYS A 53 11.36 4.16 13.96
N ASP A 54 11.01 5.35 13.47
CA ASP A 54 9.91 6.15 13.99
C ASP A 54 8.53 5.70 13.47
N GLY A 55 8.53 4.76 12.51
CA GLY A 55 7.32 4.25 11.88
C GLY A 55 6.97 4.94 10.57
N ILE A 56 7.83 5.81 10.05
CA ILE A 56 7.66 6.49 8.76
C ILE A 56 8.91 6.24 7.88
N ALA A 57 8.73 5.50 6.79
CA ALA A 57 9.81 5.23 5.85
C ALA A 57 9.99 6.34 4.80
N CYS A 58 11.23 6.54 4.36
CA CYS A 58 11.59 7.40 3.23
C CYS A 58 11.15 8.87 3.34
N GLU A 59 11.24 9.41 4.56
CA GLU A 59 10.83 10.78 4.87
C GLU A 59 11.66 11.83 4.14
N SER A 60 11.05 12.97 3.80
CA SER A 60 11.73 14.04 3.04
C SER A 60 12.38 15.10 3.94
N LYS A 61 12.69 14.74 5.19
CA LYS A 61 13.35 15.60 6.18
C LYS A 61 14.73 16.04 5.68
#